data_AF-A0A7V5RP75-F1
#
_entry.id   AF-A0A7V5RP75-F1
#
_cell.length_a   1.000
_cell.length_b   1.000
_cell.length_c   1.000
_cell.angle_alpha   90.00
_cell.angle_beta   90.00
_cell.angle_gamma   90.00
#
_symmetry.space_group_name_H-M   'P 1'
#
loop_
_entity.id
_entity.type
_entity.pdbx_description
1 polymer ?
#
loop_
_entity_poly.entity_id
_entity_poly.type
_entity_poly.pdbx_seq_one_letter_code
_entity_poly.pdbx_strand_id
1 'polypeptide(L)'
;MKHFLRIFIVFLLAAACTENPFYKDTIRATSGLEISGRLFLEEESDHSGVFIWAEGLNIVSYSEKDGRFRLKLPANIDESAQSETGYHYIYFYCANYLLARVRVFVFQGRFKYKKEALDEKGRLKEDIRLQKLLHIRTLVEPAVFNKSASGLFKVTVELYKRIPGVRVYTFKGQGDILRSLFIKKIGDPPEKVHLLPGDYFRVWEEVVDKNVWSLTLEWPPEGVSEEGRYELWPFVGVEQTLPDGLPEYFGENAGNYSADFLNVPIRMEKAILTIP
;
A
#
# COMPACT_ATOMS: atom_id res chain seq x y z
N MET A 1 -55.94 16.02 -62.18
CA MET A 1 -55.55 16.77 -60.96
C MET A 1 -55.73 16.03 -59.62
N LYS A 2 -56.11 14.74 -59.55
CA LYS A 2 -56.21 13.98 -58.28
C LYS A 2 -55.07 12.98 -58.01
N HIS A 3 -54.21 12.72 -58.99
CA HIS A 3 -53.08 11.78 -58.85
C HIS A 3 -51.73 12.45 -58.50
N PHE A 4 -51.57 13.75 -58.76
CA PHE A 4 -50.34 14.48 -58.41
C PHE A 4 -50.27 14.84 -56.92
N LEU A 5 -51.43 15.01 -56.27
CA LEU A 5 -51.53 15.35 -54.84
C LEU A 5 -51.23 14.15 -53.92
N ARG A 6 -51.38 12.91 -54.41
CA ARG A 6 -51.11 11.70 -53.63
C ARG A 6 -49.63 11.33 -53.56
N ILE A 7 -48.82 11.77 -54.52
CA ILE A 7 -47.38 11.47 -54.56
C ILE A 7 -46.59 12.41 -53.62
N PHE A 8 -47.09 13.62 -53.37
CA PHE A 8 -46.43 14.59 -52.47
C PHE A 8 -46.60 14.25 -50.98
N ILE A 9 -47.68 13.57 -50.60
CA ILE A 9 -47.96 13.18 -49.19
C ILE A 9 -47.16 11.95 -48.77
N VAL A 10 -46.74 11.10 -49.71
CA VAL A 10 -45.87 9.93 -49.42
C VAL A 10 -44.40 10.34 -49.23
N PHE A 11 -43.97 11.47 -49.82
CA PHE A 11 -42.60 11.98 -49.68
C PHE A 11 -42.34 12.73 -48.37
N LEU A 12 -43.39 13.27 -47.73
CA LEU A 12 -43.29 14.01 -46.46
C LEU A 12 -43.23 13.10 -45.22
N LEU A 13 -43.54 11.81 -45.34
CA LEU A 13 -43.43 10.83 -44.25
C LEU A 13 -42.07 10.10 -44.21
N ALA A 14 -41.22 10.28 -45.22
CA ALA A 14 -39.88 9.69 -45.28
C ALA A 14 -38.76 10.61 -44.73
N ALA A 15 -39.09 11.86 -44.38
CA ALA A 15 -38.13 12.84 -43.82
C ALA A 15 -38.25 13.00 -42.30
N ALA A 16 -39.15 12.26 -41.65
CA ALA A 16 -39.27 12.21 -40.20
C ALA A 16 -38.49 11.01 -39.63
N CYS A 17 -37.20 10.92 -39.96
CA CYS A 17 -36.24 10.31 -39.04
C CYS A 17 -36.09 11.28 -37.87
N THR A 18 -36.98 11.16 -36.88
CA THR A 18 -36.71 11.72 -35.56
C THR A 18 -35.47 10.99 -35.03
N GLU A 19 -34.30 11.63 -35.09
CA GLU A 19 -33.20 11.25 -34.21
C GLU A 19 -33.75 11.30 -32.78
N ASN A 20 -33.91 10.13 -32.17
CA ASN A 20 -34.30 10.01 -30.78
C ASN A 20 -33.14 10.58 -29.94
N PRO A 21 -33.32 11.69 -29.20
CA PRO A 21 -32.21 12.32 -28.48
C PRO A 21 -31.74 11.49 -27.28
N PHE A 22 -32.39 10.36 -26.99
CA PHE A 22 -32.07 9.45 -25.89
C PHE A 22 -31.14 8.29 -26.27
N TYR A 23 -30.67 8.19 -27.51
CA TYR A 23 -29.69 7.16 -27.92
C TYR A 23 -28.51 7.76 -28.70
N LYS A 24 -27.73 8.60 -28.02
CA LYS A 24 -26.26 8.64 -28.24
C LYS A 24 -25.60 7.74 -27.20
N ASP A 25 -26.00 6.47 -27.19
CA ASP A 25 -25.34 5.44 -26.38
C ASP A 25 -24.21 4.79 -27.21
N THR A 26 -23.31 5.65 -27.69
CA THR A 26 -21.96 5.22 -28.07
C THR A 26 -21.18 5.02 -26.78
N ILE A 27 -20.91 3.75 -26.46
CA ILE A 27 -20.18 3.24 -25.28
C ILE A 27 -21.08 3.22 -24.03
N ARG A 28 -21.50 2.02 -23.58
CA ARG A 28 -21.91 1.79 -22.18
C ARG A 28 -20.83 2.40 -21.29
N ALA A 29 -21.08 3.59 -20.76
CA ALA A 29 -20.07 4.33 -20.03
C ALA A 29 -19.62 3.48 -18.84
N THR A 30 -18.34 3.15 -18.81
CA THR A 30 -17.58 2.65 -17.65
C THR A 30 -17.60 3.63 -16.46
N SER A 31 -18.46 4.66 -16.50
CA SER A 31 -18.58 5.71 -15.50
C SER A 31 -18.96 5.12 -14.15
N GLY A 32 -18.21 5.50 -13.13
CA GLY A 32 -18.45 5.11 -11.75
C GLY A 32 -17.88 3.76 -11.35
N LEU A 33 -17.12 3.07 -12.22
CA LEU A 33 -16.45 1.80 -11.86
C LEU A 33 -14.99 1.98 -11.42
N GLU A 34 -14.42 3.16 -11.61
CA GLU A 34 -13.04 3.44 -11.25
C GLU A 34 -12.96 4.79 -10.56
N ILE A 35 -12.03 4.90 -9.62
CA ILE A 35 -11.51 6.17 -9.18
C ILE A 35 -10.01 6.22 -9.41
N SER A 36 -9.48 7.43 -9.57
CA SER A 36 -8.06 7.67 -9.74
C SER A 36 -7.61 8.91 -8.98
N GLY A 37 -6.33 9.04 -8.78
CA GLY A 37 -5.75 10.22 -8.13
C GLY A 37 -4.24 10.12 -8.09
N ARG A 38 -3.63 11.05 -7.38
CA ARG A 38 -2.21 11.03 -7.06
C ARG A 38 -2.03 11.19 -5.56
N LEU A 39 -0.97 10.57 -5.05
CA LEU A 39 -0.53 10.71 -3.67
C LEU A 39 0.96 10.99 -3.58
N PHE A 40 1.37 11.56 -2.46
CA PHE A 40 2.76 11.88 -2.16
C PHE A 40 3.13 11.38 -0.77
N LEU A 41 4.23 10.64 -0.70
CA LEU A 41 4.93 10.32 0.53
C LEU A 41 5.90 11.46 0.83
N GLU A 42 5.80 12.05 2.03
CA GLU A 42 6.73 13.08 2.49
C GLU A 42 8.18 12.56 2.56
N GLU A 43 9.15 13.41 2.17
CA GLU A 43 10.59 13.09 2.11
C GLU A 43 10.99 11.98 1.11
N GLU A 44 10.08 11.49 0.27
CA GLU A 44 10.38 10.44 -0.70
C GLU A 44 10.30 10.94 -2.14
N SER A 45 11.16 10.42 -3.02
CA SER A 45 11.02 10.60 -4.48
C SER A 45 10.23 9.48 -5.15
N ASP A 46 10.11 8.33 -4.48
CA ASP A 46 9.36 7.17 -4.95
C ASP A 46 8.08 7.04 -4.10
N HIS A 47 6.93 7.23 -4.75
CA HIS A 47 5.63 7.21 -4.11
C HIS A 47 4.85 5.92 -4.35
N SER A 48 5.51 4.87 -4.85
CA SER A 48 4.89 3.56 -5.10
C SER A 48 4.46 2.83 -3.82
N GLY A 49 3.72 1.73 -3.97
CA GLY A 49 3.54 0.74 -2.91
C GLY A 49 2.75 1.22 -1.68
N VAL A 50 2.12 2.40 -1.73
CA VAL A 50 1.13 2.79 -0.72
C VAL A 50 -0.10 1.92 -0.94
N PHE A 51 -0.56 1.26 0.11
CA PHE A 51 -1.74 0.40 0.05
C PHE A 51 -3.00 1.25 0.08
N ILE A 52 -3.89 1.00 -0.87
CA ILE A 52 -5.13 1.76 -1.05
C ILE A 52 -6.28 0.80 -0.91
N TRP A 53 -7.15 1.03 0.07
CA TRP A 53 -8.23 0.12 0.41
C TRP A 53 -9.54 0.89 0.58
N ALA A 54 -10.61 0.43 -0.06
CA ALA A 54 -11.94 0.98 0.19
C ALA A 54 -12.71 0.10 1.17
N GLU A 55 -13.05 0.70 2.30
CA GLU A 55 -13.75 0.08 3.41
C GLU A 55 -15.12 -0.44 2.98
N GLY A 56 -15.38 -1.71 3.31
CA GLY A 56 -16.65 -2.37 3.01
C GLY A 56 -16.87 -2.72 1.54
N LEU A 57 -15.95 -2.37 0.62
CA LEU A 57 -16.08 -2.68 -0.81
C LEU A 57 -15.19 -3.85 -1.25
N ASN A 58 -14.34 -4.36 -0.36
CA ASN A 58 -13.34 -5.41 -0.63
C ASN A 58 -12.49 -5.17 -1.90
N ILE A 59 -12.13 -3.91 -2.16
CA ILE A 59 -11.27 -3.53 -3.28
C ILE A 59 -9.98 -2.90 -2.75
N VAL A 60 -8.88 -3.27 -3.39
CA VAL A 60 -7.54 -2.79 -3.05
C VAL A 60 -6.79 -2.37 -4.30
N SER A 61 -5.80 -1.50 -4.12
CA SER A 61 -4.84 -1.11 -5.15
C SER A 61 -3.55 -0.63 -4.48
N TYR A 62 -2.56 -0.32 -5.32
CA TYR A 62 -1.28 0.24 -4.89
C TYR A 62 -0.91 1.43 -5.77
N SER A 63 -0.21 2.40 -5.20
CA SER A 63 0.33 3.51 -5.97
C SER A 63 1.51 3.10 -6.85
N GLU A 64 1.62 3.77 -8.00
CA GLU A 64 2.76 3.73 -8.91
C GLU A 64 3.89 4.66 -8.40
N LYS A 65 5.09 4.55 -8.99
CA LYS A 65 6.28 5.32 -8.60
C LYS A 65 6.06 6.84 -8.56
N ASP A 66 5.26 7.38 -9.47
CA ASP A 66 4.93 8.80 -9.54
C ASP A 66 3.71 9.19 -8.70
N GLY A 67 3.26 8.29 -7.83
CA GLY A 67 2.16 8.50 -6.90
C GLY A 67 0.78 8.30 -7.50
N ARG A 68 0.66 8.02 -8.81
CA ARG A 68 -0.65 7.75 -9.41
C ARG A 68 -1.22 6.44 -8.90
N PHE A 69 -2.53 6.37 -8.79
CA PHE A 69 -3.23 5.12 -8.51
C PHE A 69 -4.56 5.05 -9.26
N ARG A 70 -5.08 3.83 -9.40
CA ARG A 70 -6.43 3.54 -9.87
C ARG A 70 -7.04 2.47 -8.98
N LEU A 71 -8.24 2.71 -8.47
CA LEU A 71 -9.00 1.74 -7.69
C LEU A 71 -10.27 1.40 -8.46
N LYS A 72 -10.42 0.12 -8.81
CA LYS A 72 -11.48 -0.36 -9.70
C LYS A 72 -12.46 -1.23 -8.92
N LEU A 73 -13.74 -0.96 -9.11
CA LEU A 73 -14.81 -1.87 -8.74
C LEU A 73 -14.84 -3.06 -9.73
N PRO A 74 -15.27 -4.24 -9.28
CA PRO A 74 -15.48 -5.37 -10.17
C PRO A 74 -16.51 -5.02 -11.25
N ALA A 75 -16.27 -5.51 -12.47
CA ALA A 75 -17.14 -5.22 -13.62
C ALA A 75 -18.53 -5.87 -13.49
N ASN A 76 -18.61 -6.97 -12.75
CA ASN A 76 -19.86 -7.65 -12.41
C ASN A 76 -20.28 -7.17 -11.02
N ILE A 77 -21.29 -6.30 -11.00
CA ILE A 77 -21.95 -5.89 -9.76
C ILE A 77 -22.97 -7.01 -9.47
N ASP A 78 -22.59 -7.98 -8.63
CA ASP A 78 -23.51 -9.01 -8.16
C ASP A 78 -24.68 -8.37 -7.39
N GLU A 79 -25.77 -9.10 -7.17
CA GLU A 79 -26.96 -8.58 -6.46
C GLU A 79 -26.61 -8.05 -5.05
N SER A 80 -25.57 -8.60 -4.41
CA SER A 80 -25.02 -8.09 -3.14
C SER A 80 -24.39 -6.70 -3.28
N ALA A 81 -23.64 -6.43 -4.35
CA ALA A 81 -23.01 -5.14 -4.62
C ALA A 81 -24.02 -4.06 -5.06
N GLN A 82 -25.21 -4.45 -5.56
CA GLN A 82 -26.31 -3.51 -5.80
C GLN A 82 -26.89 -2.93 -4.51
N SER A 83 -26.72 -3.61 -3.37
CA SER A 83 -27.15 -3.14 -2.05
C SER A 83 -26.18 -2.11 -1.43
N GLU A 84 -24.97 -1.97 -1.96
CA GLU A 84 -23.97 -1.03 -1.46
C GLU A 84 -24.28 0.38 -1.96
N THR A 85 -25.12 1.06 -1.19
CA THR A 85 -25.40 2.49 -1.32
C THR A 85 -25.07 3.18 -0.01
N GLY A 86 -24.14 4.12 -0.05
CA GLY A 86 -23.68 4.78 1.15
C GLY A 86 -22.39 5.54 0.96
N TYR A 87 -21.90 6.06 2.07
CA TYR A 87 -20.58 6.65 2.12
C TYR A 87 -19.57 5.63 2.58
N HIS A 88 -18.44 5.57 1.89
CA HIS A 88 -17.32 4.69 2.19
C HIS A 88 -16.05 5.53 2.35
N TYR A 89 -15.13 5.07 3.20
CA TYR A 89 -13.79 5.62 3.23
C TYR A 89 -12.86 4.83 2.31
N ILE A 90 -11.98 5.56 1.65
CA ILE A 90 -10.80 5.00 1.00
C ILE A 90 -9.61 5.41 1.85
N TYR A 91 -8.88 4.42 2.34
CA TYR A 91 -7.70 4.58 3.16
C TYR A 91 -6.44 4.47 2.31
N PHE A 92 -5.44 5.29 2.64
CA PHE A 92 -4.11 5.28 2.05
C PHE A 92 -3.10 4.98 3.16
N TYR A 93 -2.47 3.82 3.08
CA TYR A 93 -1.71 3.25 4.18
C TYR A 93 -0.27 2.92 3.79
N CYS A 94 0.65 3.42 4.61
CA CYS A 94 2.03 2.98 4.72
C CYS A 94 2.41 3.09 6.20
N ALA A 95 2.88 2.00 6.81
CA ALA A 95 2.95 1.80 8.25
C ALA A 95 3.78 2.86 9.00
N ASN A 96 4.77 3.47 8.37
CA ASN A 96 5.56 4.56 8.95
C ASN A 96 5.16 5.96 8.48
N TYR A 97 3.94 6.09 7.94
CA TYR A 97 3.28 7.32 7.57
C TYR A 97 1.90 7.40 8.23
N LEU A 98 1.42 8.62 8.46
CA LEU A 98 0.12 8.86 9.05
C LEU A 98 -0.97 8.38 8.09
N LEU A 99 -1.86 7.51 8.59
CA LEU A 99 -3.01 7.02 7.83
C LEU A 99 -3.85 8.18 7.30
N ALA A 100 -4.00 8.26 5.97
CA ALA A 100 -4.87 9.23 5.31
C ALA A 100 -6.14 8.55 4.80
N ARG A 101 -7.23 9.32 4.66
CA ARG A 101 -8.48 8.82 4.09
C ARG A 101 -9.27 9.88 3.36
N VAL A 102 -10.09 9.45 2.41
CA VAL A 102 -11.11 10.28 1.76
C VAL A 102 -12.45 9.60 1.80
N ARG A 103 -13.53 10.40 1.79
CA ARG A 103 -14.90 9.90 1.75
C ARG A 103 -15.42 9.93 0.32
N VAL A 104 -16.01 8.82 -0.11
CA VAL A 104 -16.69 8.71 -1.40
C VAL A 104 -18.11 8.21 -1.22
N PHE A 105 -18.98 8.53 -2.18
CA PHE A 105 -20.34 8.03 -2.19
C PHE A 105 -20.48 6.95 -3.26
N VAL A 106 -20.93 5.77 -2.84
CA VAL A 106 -21.28 4.65 -3.71
C VAL A 106 -22.80 4.57 -3.77
N PHE A 107 -23.34 4.31 -4.95
CA PHE A 107 -24.78 4.14 -5.15
C PHE A 107 -25.00 3.05 -6.19
N GLN A 108 -25.73 2.02 -5.77
CA GLN A 108 -25.99 0.82 -6.56
C GLN A 108 -24.68 0.22 -7.12
N GLY A 109 -23.68 0.06 -6.24
CA GLY A 109 -22.39 -0.56 -6.60
C GLY A 109 -21.52 0.28 -7.54
N ARG A 110 -21.75 1.60 -7.62
CA ARG A 110 -20.97 2.52 -8.46
C ARG A 110 -20.58 3.77 -7.71
N PHE A 111 -19.35 4.25 -7.90
CA PHE A 111 -18.92 5.55 -7.44
C PHE A 111 -19.75 6.66 -8.10
N LYS A 112 -20.23 7.60 -7.28
CA LYS A 112 -20.88 8.81 -7.77
C LYS A 112 -19.86 9.92 -7.92
N TYR A 113 -19.56 10.22 -9.17
CA TYR A 113 -18.73 11.34 -9.58
C TYR A 113 -19.43 12.68 -9.33
N LYS A 114 -18.67 13.78 -9.38
CA LYS A 114 -19.13 15.14 -9.02
C LYS A 114 -19.66 15.28 -7.59
N LYS A 115 -19.35 14.32 -6.71
CA LYS A 115 -19.78 14.31 -5.31
C LYS A 115 -18.58 14.08 -4.40
N GLU A 116 -18.59 14.70 -3.22
CA GLU A 116 -17.51 14.62 -2.23
C GLU A 116 -16.13 14.91 -2.86
N ALA A 117 -15.19 13.97 -2.70
CA ALA A 117 -13.81 14.05 -3.16
C ALA A 117 -13.63 13.84 -4.66
N LEU A 118 -14.66 13.43 -5.42
CA LEU A 118 -14.52 13.04 -6.84
C LEU A 118 -14.98 14.13 -7.80
N ASP A 119 -14.17 14.37 -8.83
CA ASP A 119 -14.50 15.21 -9.98
C ASP A 119 -15.47 14.50 -10.96
N GLU A 120 -15.68 15.10 -12.13
CA GLU A 120 -16.59 14.57 -13.15
C GLU A 120 -16.10 13.32 -13.89
N LYS A 121 -14.82 12.99 -13.75
CA LYS A 121 -14.14 11.87 -14.40
C LYS A 121 -13.75 10.78 -13.39
N GLY A 122 -14.19 10.90 -12.14
CA GLY A 122 -13.82 9.98 -11.06
C GLY A 122 -12.40 10.17 -10.52
N ARG A 123 -11.79 11.33 -10.75
CA ARG A 123 -10.50 11.66 -10.16
C ARG A 123 -10.71 12.31 -8.79
N LEU A 124 -9.81 12.07 -7.86
CA LEU A 124 -9.75 12.88 -6.65
C LEU A 124 -9.49 14.34 -7.03
N LYS A 125 -10.24 15.25 -6.39
CA LYS A 125 -10.09 16.71 -6.56
C LYS A 125 -8.79 17.23 -5.96
N GLU A 126 -8.29 16.56 -4.93
CA GLU A 126 -7.08 16.92 -4.21
C GLU A 126 -6.13 15.72 -4.17
N ASP A 127 -4.84 16.00 -4.28
CA ASP A 127 -3.80 15.00 -4.10
C ASP A 127 -3.66 14.62 -2.62
N ILE A 128 -3.45 13.34 -2.36
CA ILE A 128 -3.27 12.85 -0.99
C ILE A 128 -1.82 13.06 -0.55
N ARG A 129 -1.61 13.58 0.64
CA ARG A 129 -0.27 13.72 1.23
C ARG A 129 -0.19 12.87 2.50
N LEU A 130 0.73 11.92 2.52
CA LEU A 130 1.00 11.08 3.68
C LEU A 130 2.20 11.68 4.43
N GLN A 131 1.93 12.15 5.64
CA GLN A 131 2.95 12.70 6.53
C GLN A 131 3.80 11.58 7.12
N LYS A 132 5.12 11.73 7.13
CA LYS A 132 6.02 10.70 7.68
C LYS A 132 5.92 10.68 9.21
N LEU A 133 5.78 9.50 9.80
CA LEU A 133 5.82 9.31 11.25
C LEU A 133 7.26 9.03 11.71
N LEU A 134 7.90 8.09 11.01
CA LEU A 134 9.15 7.49 11.44
C LEU A 134 10.05 7.20 10.23
N HIS A 135 11.29 7.66 10.30
CA HIS A 135 12.34 7.25 9.38
C HIS A 135 13.13 6.09 10.00
N ILE A 136 13.25 4.98 9.27
CA ILE A 136 13.90 3.75 9.73
C ILE A 136 15.09 3.47 8.82
N ARG A 137 16.27 3.35 9.43
CA ARG A 137 17.51 3.08 8.72
C ARG A 137 18.26 1.91 9.33
N THR A 138 18.70 1.00 8.50
CA THR A 138 19.49 -0.17 8.90
C THR A 138 20.86 -0.10 8.27
N LEU A 139 21.88 -0.35 9.09
CA LEU A 139 23.29 -0.34 8.73
C LEU A 139 23.89 -1.69 9.11
N VAL A 140 24.93 -2.12 8.39
CA VAL A 140 25.66 -3.35 8.68
C VAL A 140 27.16 -3.13 8.57
N GLU A 141 27.91 -3.69 9.53
CA GLU A 141 29.36 -3.58 9.57
C GLU A 141 30.03 -4.91 10.00
N PRO A 142 31.00 -5.44 9.22
CA PRO A 142 31.28 -5.04 7.84
C PRO A 142 30.15 -5.45 6.88
N ALA A 143 29.97 -4.69 5.80
CA ALA A 143 28.95 -4.97 4.78
C ALA A 143 29.34 -6.08 3.79
N VAL A 144 30.59 -6.51 3.82
CA VAL A 144 31.10 -7.61 3.00
C VAL A 144 31.72 -8.64 3.94
N PHE A 145 31.24 -9.89 3.86
CA PHE A 145 31.78 -11.03 4.58
C PHE A 145 32.31 -12.07 3.63
N ASN A 146 33.61 -12.38 3.75
CA ASN A 146 34.18 -13.50 3.01
C ASN A 146 33.64 -14.80 3.60
N LYS A 147 33.17 -15.70 2.73
CA LYS A 147 32.59 -16.99 3.12
C LYS A 147 33.50 -17.82 4.03
N SER A 148 34.82 -17.72 3.83
CA SER A 148 35.84 -18.44 4.60
C SER A 148 36.28 -17.76 5.89
N ALA A 149 35.82 -16.53 6.16
CA ALA A 149 36.13 -15.84 7.41
C ALA A 149 35.24 -16.40 8.54
N SER A 150 35.75 -16.41 9.76
CA SER A 150 34.92 -16.39 10.96
C SER A 150 34.96 -14.98 11.54
N GLY A 151 33.84 -14.52 12.08
CA GLY A 151 33.80 -13.17 12.61
C GLY A 151 32.42 -12.75 13.08
N LEU A 152 32.38 -11.54 13.61
CA LEU A 152 31.16 -10.89 14.05
C LEU A 152 30.78 -9.77 13.09
N PHE A 153 29.50 -9.65 12.80
CA PHE A 153 28.95 -8.49 12.14
C PHE A 153 27.92 -7.81 13.01
N LYS A 154 27.90 -6.49 12.94
CA LYS A 154 26.98 -5.65 13.69
C LYS A 154 25.95 -5.09 12.74
N VAL A 155 24.68 -5.31 13.06
CA VAL A 155 23.55 -4.62 12.46
C VAL A 155 23.12 -3.50 13.41
N THR A 156 22.96 -2.29 12.88
CA THR A 156 22.48 -1.13 13.64
C THR A 156 21.19 -0.62 13.00
N VAL A 157 20.15 -0.45 13.80
CA VAL A 157 18.86 0.12 13.40
C VAL A 157 18.71 1.48 14.05
N GLU A 158 18.55 2.50 13.24
CA GLU A 158 18.32 3.87 13.67
C GLU A 158 16.88 4.26 13.37
N LEU A 159 16.19 4.76 14.40
CA LEU A 159 14.83 5.23 14.34
C LEU A 159 14.82 6.73 14.57
N TYR A 160 14.30 7.51 13.63
CA TYR A 160 14.19 8.96 13.76
C TYR A 160 12.73 9.37 13.67
N LYS A 161 12.17 9.89 14.76
CA LYS A 161 10.80 10.39 14.74
C LYS A 161 10.70 11.63 13.83
N ARG A 162 9.52 11.83 13.26
CA ARG A 162 9.17 13.05 12.49
C ARG A 162 8.05 13.84 13.13
N ILE A 163 7.24 13.17 13.94
CA ILE A 163 6.21 13.80 14.77
C ILE A 163 6.35 13.35 16.24
N PRO A 164 5.76 14.07 17.20
CA PRO A 164 5.69 13.63 18.60
C PRO A 164 4.84 12.37 18.79
N GLY A 165 5.12 11.60 19.85
CA GLY A 165 4.28 10.48 20.28
C GLY A 165 4.38 9.22 19.41
N VAL A 166 5.41 9.11 18.58
CA VAL A 166 5.62 7.91 17.75
C VAL A 166 6.07 6.77 18.65
N ARG A 167 5.24 5.73 18.74
CA ARG A 167 5.55 4.50 19.45
C ARG A 167 5.79 3.37 18.47
N VAL A 168 6.72 2.49 18.83
CA VAL A 168 7.10 1.33 18.03
C VAL A 168 7.09 0.07 18.88
N TYR A 169 6.94 -1.07 18.23
CA TYR A 169 7.14 -2.37 18.84
C TYR A 169 8.17 -3.19 18.07
N THR A 170 8.92 -3.99 18.82
CA THR A 170 9.95 -4.89 18.29
C THR A 170 10.25 -5.97 19.34
N PHE A 171 11.22 -6.85 19.05
CA PHE A 171 11.80 -7.75 20.04
C PHE A 171 13.21 -7.26 20.39
N LYS A 172 13.42 -6.98 21.68
CA LYS A 172 14.71 -6.54 22.24
C LYS A 172 15.09 -7.41 23.42
N GLY A 173 16.39 -7.53 23.66
CA GLY A 173 16.94 -7.98 24.93
C GLY A 173 17.00 -6.84 25.95
N GLN A 174 17.81 -7.02 26.99
CA GLN A 174 18.10 -5.94 27.93
C GLN A 174 18.79 -4.76 27.21
N GLY A 175 18.29 -3.54 27.46
CA GLY A 175 18.81 -2.32 26.83
C GLY A 175 18.42 -2.17 25.35
N ASP A 176 19.37 -1.76 24.52
CA ASP A 176 19.18 -1.48 23.08
C ASP A 176 19.64 -2.62 22.16
N ILE A 177 19.67 -3.84 22.70
CA ILE A 177 20.05 -5.03 21.94
C ILE A 177 18.83 -5.49 21.14
N LEU A 178 18.84 -5.24 19.83
CA LEU A 178 17.84 -5.75 18.90
C LEU A 178 17.96 -7.26 18.80
N ARG A 179 16.82 -7.93 18.62
CA ARG A 179 16.74 -9.38 18.61
C ARG A 179 15.90 -9.97 17.48
N SER A 180 15.25 -9.11 16.70
CA SER A 180 14.43 -9.50 15.56
C SER A 180 14.97 -8.89 14.27
N LEU A 181 15.48 -9.75 13.39
CA LEU A 181 16.01 -9.37 12.09
C LEU A 181 15.62 -10.42 11.04
N PHE A 182 15.10 -9.97 9.93
CA PHE A 182 14.90 -10.79 8.74
C PHE A 182 16.11 -10.66 7.82
N ILE A 183 16.60 -11.80 7.32
CA ILE A 183 17.64 -11.84 6.29
C ILE A 183 17.03 -12.44 5.04
N LYS A 184 17.01 -11.66 3.95
CA LYS A 184 16.43 -12.08 2.68
C LYS A 184 17.42 -11.92 1.55
N LYS A 185 17.69 -12.98 0.80
CA LYS A 185 18.51 -12.89 -0.42
C LYS A 185 17.78 -12.03 -1.47
N ILE A 186 18.50 -11.11 -2.12
CA ILE A 186 17.93 -10.29 -3.19
C ILE A 186 17.51 -11.20 -4.35
N GLY A 187 16.25 -11.06 -4.78
CA GLY A 187 15.66 -11.86 -5.85
C GLY A 187 14.88 -13.08 -5.36
N ASP A 188 15.06 -13.50 -4.11
CA ASP A 188 14.24 -14.57 -3.53
C ASP A 188 12.82 -14.06 -3.18
N PRO A 189 11.82 -14.96 -3.17
CA PRO A 189 10.49 -14.61 -2.75
C PRO A 189 10.41 -14.50 -1.21
N PRO A 190 9.38 -13.85 -0.64
CA PRO A 190 9.27 -13.61 0.80
C PRO A 190 9.31 -14.88 1.67
N GLU A 191 8.87 -16.04 1.16
CA GLU A 191 8.80 -17.28 1.94
C GLU A 191 10.19 -17.88 2.24
N LYS A 192 11.23 -17.43 1.54
CA LYS A 192 12.62 -17.83 1.80
C LYS A 192 13.36 -16.88 2.75
N VAL A 193 12.65 -16.05 3.49
CA VAL A 193 13.25 -15.18 4.49
C VAL A 193 13.73 -15.99 5.69
N HIS A 194 14.97 -15.73 6.13
CA HIS A 194 15.47 -16.26 7.39
C HIS A 194 15.13 -15.32 8.53
N LEU A 195 14.49 -15.86 9.56
CA LEU A 195 14.22 -15.17 10.81
C LEU A 195 15.28 -15.62 11.80
N LEU A 196 15.88 -14.68 12.53
CA LEU A 196 16.78 -14.99 13.63
C LEU A 196 15.96 -15.08 14.92
N PRO A 197 15.72 -16.29 15.46
CA PRO A 197 14.98 -16.47 16.69
C PRO A 197 15.84 -16.18 17.92
N GLY A 198 15.19 -16.09 19.07
CA GLY A 198 15.80 -16.18 20.40
C GLY A 198 14.80 -15.79 21.49
N ASP A 199 15.26 -15.81 22.73
CA ASP A 199 14.40 -15.69 23.93
C ASP A 199 13.98 -14.24 24.17
N TYR A 200 12.74 -13.89 23.81
CA TYR A 200 12.34 -12.49 23.73
C TYR A 200 10.98 -12.18 24.34
N PHE A 201 10.87 -10.94 24.82
CA PHE A 201 9.61 -10.26 25.09
C PHE A 201 9.40 -9.18 24.03
N ARG A 202 8.18 -9.07 23.51
CA ARG A 202 7.79 -7.93 22.68
C ARG A 202 7.78 -6.69 23.56
N VAL A 203 8.50 -5.66 23.13
CA VAL A 203 8.56 -4.38 23.84
C VAL A 203 7.85 -3.31 23.03
N TRP A 204 7.25 -2.37 23.74
CA TRP A 204 6.68 -1.14 23.20
C TRP A 204 7.49 0.03 23.72
N GLU A 205 7.94 0.90 22.84
CA GLU A 205 8.84 2.00 23.17
C GLU A 205 8.42 3.26 22.42
N GLU A 206 8.46 4.41 23.11
CA GLU A 206 8.34 5.70 22.44
C GLU A 206 9.68 6.09 21.82
N VAL A 207 9.65 6.56 20.58
CA VAL A 207 10.83 7.11 19.92
C VAL A 207 10.99 8.55 20.40
N VAL A 208 12.04 8.81 21.18
CA VAL A 208 12.19 10.12 21.85
C VAL A 208 12.68 11.18 20.87
N ASP A 209 13.73 10.93 20.09
CA ASP A 209 14.18 11.80 18.98
C ASP A 209 14.87 10.90 17.97
N LYS A 210 15.88 10.19 18.47
CA LYS A 210 16.57 9.10 17.81
C LYS A 210 16.73 7.94 18.79
N ASN A 211 16.33 6.75 18.37
CA ASN A 211 16.66 5.51 19.08
C ASN A 211 17.62 4.71 18.21
N VAL A 212 18.63 4.09 18.82
CA VAL A 212 19.63 3.27 18.11
C VAL A 212 19.66 1.91 18.76
N TRP A 213 19.29 0.89 17.99
CA TRP A 213 19.35 -0.49 18.43
C TRP A 213 20.41 -1.24 17.65
N SER A 214 21.01 -2.24 18.26
CA SER A 214 22.01 -3.04 17.57
C SER A 214 21.93 -4.51 17.89
N LEU A 215 22.35 -5.31 16.92
CA LEU A 215 22.43 -6.76 17.00
C LEU A 215 23.82 -7.16 16.48
N THR A 216 24.55 -7.95 17.24
CA THR A 216 25.81 -8.54 16.80
C THR A 216 25.58 -10.02 16.53
N LEU A 217 25.98 -10.49 15.36
CA LEU A 217 25.78 -11.86 14.88
C LEU A 217 27.12 -12.47 14.49
N GLU A 218 27.24 -13.77 14.75
CA GLU A 218 28.34 -14.57 14.23
C GLU A 218 28.10 -14.92 12.77
N TRP A 219 29.19 -14.95 12.00
CA TRP A 219 29.20 -15.40 10.62
C TRP A 219 29.61 -16.88 10.53
N PRO A 220 28.92 -17.71 9.71
CA PRO A 220 27.67 -17.41 9.01
C PRO A 220 26.46 -17.45 9.95
N PRO A 221 25.49 -16.52 9.84
CA PRO A 221 24.26 -16.63 10.58
C PRO A 221 23.45 -17.83 10.07
N GLU A 222 22.66 -18.44 10.94
CA GLU A 222 21.85 -19.61 10.61
C GLU A 222 20.99 -19.36 9.36
N GLY A 223 21.03 -20.28 8.41
CA GLY A 223 20.30 -20.19 7.14
C GLY A 223 21.00 -19.40 6.03
N VAL A 224 22.09 -18.66 6.31
CA VAL A 224 22.82 -17.89 5.29
C VAL A 224 24.16 -18.55 5.00
N SER A 225 24.23 -19.34 3.92
CA SER A 225 25.45 -20.08 3.54
C SER A 225 25.86 -19.91 2.07
N GLU A 226 25.02 -19.24 1.28
CA GLU A 226 25.24 -19.05 -0.15
C GLU A 226 25.88 -17.70 -0.45
N GLU A 227 26.59 -17.63 -1.57
CA GLU A 227 27.08 -16.38 -2.14
C GLU A 227 25.90 -15.54 -2.64
N GLY A 228 26.03 -14.23 -2.52
CA GLY A 228 25.03 -13.28 -2.98
C GLY A 228 24.90 -12.04 -2.12
N ARG A 229 23.82 -11.30 -2.38
CA ARG A 229 23.47 -10.06 -1.69
C ARG A 229 22.19 -10.27 -0.91
N TYR A 230 22.19 -9.83 0.34
CA TYR A 230 21.10 -10.04 1.29
C TYR A 230 20.62 -8.70 1.83
N GLU A 231 19.31 -8.47 1.79
CA GLU A 231 18.67 -7.37 2.50
C GLU A 231 18.48 -7.76 3.96
N LEU A 232 18.86 -6.87 4.87
CA LEU A 232 18.61 -7.00 6.29
C LEU A 232 17.43 -6.11 6.67
N TRP A 233 16.33 -6.70 7.12
CA TRP A 233 15.14 -5.97 7.51
C TRP A 233 14.90 -6.12 9.01
N PRO A 234 14.91 -5.03 9.78
CA PRO A 234 14.53 -5.11 11.17
C PRO A 234 13.02 -5.27 11.30
N PHE A 235 12.60 -6.03 12.31
CA PHE A 235 11.19 -6.05 12.68
C PHE A 235 10.89 -4.84 13.56
N VAL A 236 10.29 -3.81 12.97
CA VAL A 236 9.87 -2.59 13.66
C VAL A 236 8.45 -2.27 13.23
N GLY A 237 7.48 -2.56 14.08
CA GLY A 237 6.12 -2.13 13.88
C GLY A 237 5.89 -0.74 14.46
N VAL A 238 5.11 0.08 13.77
CA VAL A 238 4.75 1.44 14.22
C VAL A 238 3.32 1.40 14.76
N GLU A 239 3.11 1.89 15.97
CA GLU A 239 1.79 1.93 16.58
C GLU A 239 0.90 2.93 15.85
N GLN A 240 -0.22 2.45 15.31
CA GLN A 240 -1.27 3.27 14.72
C GLN A 240 -2.65 2.65 14.98
N THR A 241 -3.67 3.48 15.10
CA THR A 241 -5.06 3.03 15.06
C THR A 241 -5.47 2.82 13.62
N LEU A 242 -5.63 1.56 13.22
CA LEU A 242 -6.05 1.18 11.87
C LEU A 242 -7.54 0.83 11.86
N PRO A 243 -8.26 1.08 10.75
CA PRO A 243 -9.63 0.60 10.59
C PRO A 243 -9.67 -0.93 10.57
N ASP A 244 -10.76 -1.50 11.09
CA ASP A 244 -10.99 -2.94 11.10
C ASP A 244 -10.94 -3.50 9.67
N GLY A 245 -10.43 -4.73 9.52
CA GLY A 245 -10.28 -5.39 8.22
C GLY A 245 -9.05 -4.96 7.40
N LEU A 246 -8.53 -3.73 7.56
CA LEU A 246 -7.32 -3.31 6.84
C LEU A 246 -6.11 -4.21 7.13
N PRO A 247 -5.79 -4.56 8.39
CA PRO A 247 -4.64 -5.41 8.70
C PRO A 247 -4.71 -6.81 8.08
N GLU A 248 -5.92 -7.33 7.82
CA GLU A 248 -6.15 -8.69 7.31
C GLU A 248 -5.54 -8.90 5.92
N TYR A 249 -5.39 -7.82 5.13
CA TYR A 249 -4.77 -7.88 3.79
C TYR A 249 -3.26 -8.15 3.80
N PHE A 250 -2.60 -8.03 4.96
CA PHE A 250 -1.16 -8.27 5.07
C PHE A 250 -0.82 -9.68 5.56
N GLY A 251 -1.84 -10.47 5.95
CA GLY A 251 -1.70 -11.81 6.50
C GLY A 251 -2.01 -11.87 7.99
N GLU A 252 -2.44 -13.05 8.45
CA GLU A 252 -2.90 -13.29 9.82
C GLU A 252 -1.83 -12.92 10.87
N ASN A 253 -0.55 -13.04 10.53
CA ASN A 253 0.57 -12.80 11.44
C ASN A 253 1.36 -11.54 11.12
N ALA A 254 0.82 -10.62 10.30
CA ALA A 254 1.51 -9.40 9.89
C ALA A 254 1.89 -8.47 11.07
N GLY A 255 1.16 -8.55 12.20
CA GLY A 255 1.48 -7.82 13.42
C GLY A 255 2.58 -8.45 14.29
N ASN A 256 3.06 -9.64 13.93
CA ASN A 256 4.02 -10.45 14.68
C ASN A 256 5.34 -10.61 13.91
N TYR A 257 6.38 -11.09 14.59
CA TYR A 257 7.65 -11.40 13.94
C TYR A 257 7.51 -12.68 13.11
N SER A 258 7.03 -12.50 11.88
CA SER A 258 6.69 -13.55 10.92
C SER A 258 6.99 -13.07 9.50
N ALA A 259 6.97 -13.98 8.52
CA ALA A 259 7.13 -13.60 7.11
C ALA A 259 6.01 -12.66 6.61
N ASP A 260 4.79 -12.76 7.17
CA ASP A 260 3.65 -11.90 6.81
C ASP A 260 3.94 -10.42 7.07
N PHE A 261 4.81 -10.09 8.04
CA PHE A 261 5.22 -8.70 8.28
C PHE A 261 5.84 -8.05 7.04
N LEU A 262 6.49 -8.83 6.17
CA LEU A 262 7.09 -8.31 4.93
C LEU A 262 6.04 -7.85 3.90
N ASN A 263 4.78 -8.24 4.06
CA ASN A 263 3.67 -7.77 3.23
C ASN A 263 3.14 -6.40 3.68
N VAL A 264 3.47 -5.96 4.91
CA VAL A 264 3.04 -4.67 5.42
C VAL A 264 3.75 -3.55 4.63
N PRO A 265 3.01 -2.60 4.02
CA PRO A 265 3.61 -1.51 3.30
C PRO A 265 4.36 -0.59 4.26
N ILE A 266 5.69 -0.59 4.20
CA ILE A 266 6.54 0.21 5.08
C ILE A 266 7.79 0.67 4.33
N ARG A 267 8.23 1.91 4.57
CA ARG A 267 9.45 2.46 3.96
C ARG A 267 10.62 2.37 4.92
N MET A 268 11.69 1.69 4.51
CA MET A 268 12.93 1.58 5.28
C MET A 268 14.15 1.68 4.37
N GLU A 269 15.20 2.32 4.86
CA GLU A 269 16.55 2.14 4.29
C GLU A 269 17.14 0.84 4.84
N LYS A 270 17.23 -0.17 3.99
CA LYS A 270 17.75 -1.49 4.39
C LYS A 270 19.25 -1.56 4.19
N ALA A 271 19.92 -2.27 5.09
CA ALA A 271 21.31 -2.63 4.89
C ALA A 271 21.43 -3.78 3.87
N ILE A 272 22.51 -3.76 3.09
CA ILE A 272 22.88 -4.86 2.19
C ILE A 272 24.14 -5.54 2.73
N LEU A 273 24.02 -6.82 3.05
CA LEU A 273 25.14 -7.70 3.34
C LEU A 273 25.54 -8.42 2.04
N THR A 274 26.83 -8.42 1.71
CA THR A 274 27.35 -9.08 0.51
C THR A 274 28.30 -10.21 0.90
N ILE A 275 28.09 -11.38 0.30
CA ILE A 275 28.96 -12.54 0.41
C ILE A 275 29.50 -12.81 -0.99
N PRO A 276 30.79 -12.50 -1.24
CA PRO A 276 31.42 -12.66 -2.55
C PRO A 276 31.68 -14.13 -2.89
#